data_AF-A0A943SIX6-F1
#
_entry.id   AF-A0A943SIX6-F1
#
_cell.length_a   1.000
_cell.length_b   1.000
_cell.length_c   1.000
_cell.angle_alpha   90.00
_cell.angle_beta   90.00
_cell.angle_gamma   90.00
#
_symmetry.space_group_name_H-M   'P 1'
#
loop_
_entity.id
_entity.type
_entity.pdbx_description
1 polymer ?
#
loop_
_entity_poly.entity_id
_entity_poly.type
_entity_poly.pdbx_seq_one_letter_code
_entity_poly.pdbx_strand_id
1 'polypeptide(L)'
;MGVLQEFLSYLHEQPENGSIYVFGAQGQDKNTINESWIRRMETSQTNADRAIALWRKHKAAGKGEVLRAFDCSGLILYFLQNQKGIIGYDTTANGLKGLSQKIGKEQLLPGDFVFRVYTSGANKGKAYHVGVVVDAEKNVIEAKGRDDGV
;
A
#
# COMPACT_ATOMS: atom_id res chain seq x y z
N MET A 1 3.16 -10.27 20.72
CA MET A 1 3.96 -9.27 19.99
C MET A 1 3.19 -7.96 20.05
N GLY A 2 3.85 -6.79 20.07
CA GLY A 2 3.10 -5.51 20.09
C GLY A 2 2.47 -5.22 18.74
N VAL A 3 1.36 -4.47 18.70
CA VAL A 3 0.65 -4.11 17.44
C VAL A 3 1.59 -3.48 16.41
N LEU A 4 2.51 -2.60 16.86
CA LEU A 4 3.51 -1.99 16.00
C LEU A 4 4.44 -3.03 15.37
N GLN A 5 4.94 -3.98 16.15
CA GLN A 5 5.83 -5.02 15.62
C GLN A 5 5.09 -5.94 14.64
N GLU A 6 3.83 -6.26 14.91
CA GLU A 6 2.98 -7.00 13.97
C GLU A 6 2.75 -6.23 12.66
N PHE A 7 2.60 -4.91 12.74
CA PHE A 7 2.44 -4.07 11.57
C PHE A 7 3.72 -4.05 10.72
N LEU A 8 4.88 -3.89 11.34
CA LEU A 8 6.18 -3.91 10.66
C LEU A 8 6.43 -5.28 10.00
N SER A 9 6.16 -6.38 10.70
CA SER A 9 6.25 -7.74 10.13
C SER A 9 5.34 -7.89 8.92
N TYR A 10 4.07 -7.46 9.03
CA TYR A 10 3.12 -7.47 7.91
C TYR A 10 3.64 -6.69 6.70
N LEU A 11 4.25 -5.52 6.90
CA LEU A 11 4.81 -4.71 5.81
C LEU A 11 5.97 -5.42 5.11
N HIS A 12 6.90 -6.00 5.87
CA HIS A 12 8.03 -6.75 5.31
C HIS A 12 7.60 -8.01 4.55
N GLU A 13 6.49 -8.65 4.93
CA GLU A 13 5.97 -9.81 4.21
C GLU A 13 5.46 -9.46 2.81
N GLN A 14 5.01 -8.23 2.53
CA GLN A 14 4.34 -7.92 1.27
C GLN A 14 5.28 -7.94 0.04
N PRO A 15 6.48 -7.33 0.07
CA PRO A 15 7.45 -7.49 -1.01
C PRO A 15 7.88 -8.96 -1.22
N GLU A 16 8.08 -9.69 -0.13
CA GLU A 16 8.46 -11.12 -0.17
C GLU A 16 7.36 -11.97 -0.80
N ASN A 17 6.11 -11.70 -0.47
CA ASN A 17 4.94 -12.34 -1.08
C ASN A 17 4.70 -11.88 -2.53
N GLY A 18 5.43 -10.88 -3.04
CA GLY A 18 5.21 -10.32 -4.38
C GLY A 18 3.82 -9.69 -4.50
N SER A 19 3.35 -9.03 -3.44
CA SER A 19 2.11 -8.28 -3.46
C SER A 19 2.20 -7.15 -4.49
N ILE A 20 1.10 -6.94 -5.21
CA ILE A 20 1.04 -6.03 -6.37
C ILE A 20 0.30 -4.74 -6.03
N TYR A 21 0.56 -3.71 -6.83
CA TYR A 21 -0.25 -2.50 -6.82
C TYR A 21 -1.43 -2.65 -7.78
N VAL A 22 -2.64 -2.37 -7.29
CA VAL A 22 -3.84 -2.18 -8.11
C VAL A 22 -4.63 -0.99 -7.54
N PHE A 23 -5.06 -0.07 -8.40
CA PHE A 23 -5.82 1.11 -7.95
C PHE A 23 -7.07 0.72 -7.14
N GLY A 24 -7.26 1.32 -5.95
CA GLY A 24 -8.40 1.05 -5.08
C GLY A 24 -8.37 -0.30 -4.37
N ALA A 25 -7.27 -1.06 -4.46
CA ALA A 25 -7.17 -2.37 -3.83
C ALA A 25 -6.84 -2.28 -2.33
N GLN A 26 -7.39 -3.21 -1.55
CA GLN A 26 -7.39 -3.21 -0.09
C GLN A 26 -7.05 -4.60 0.47
N GLY A 27 -6.05 -5.26 -0.11
CA GLY A 27 -5.61 -6.57 0.33
C GLY A 27 -6.39 -7.73 -0.27
N GLN A 28 -7.05 -7.51 -1.42
CA GLN A 28 -7.66 -8.60 -2.20
C GLN A 28 -6.64 -9.73 -2.43
N ASP A 29 -7.11 -10.97 -2.39
CA ASP A 29 -6.29 -12.18 -2.48
C ASP A 29 -6.57 -12.97 -3.76
N LYS A 30 -6.00 -14.18 -3.85
CA LYS A 30 -6.15 -15.11 -4.98
C LYS A 30 -7.60 -15.38 -5.42
N ASN A 31 -8.58 -15.26 -4.52
CA ASN A 31 -9.98 -15.52 -4.85
C ASN A 31 -10.62 -14.34 -5.62
N THR A 32 -10.01 -13.17 -5.52
CA THR A 32 -10.48 -11.94 -6.18
C THR A 32 -9.58 -11.53 -7.33
N ILE A 33 -8.26 -11.66 -7.17
CA ILE A 33 -7.31 -11.18 -8.16
C ILE A 33 -7.35 -12.08 -9.41
N ASN A 34 -7.91 -11.53 -10.47
CA ASN A 34 -7.85 -12.04 -11.83
C ASN A 34 -7.78 -10.87 -12.82
N GLU A 35 -7.53 -11.15 -14.10
CA GLU A 35 -7.36 -10.09 -15.10
C GLU A 35 -8.58 -9.20 -15.26
N SER A 36 -9.78 -9.79 -15.27
CA SER A 36 -11.04 -9.03 -15.38
C SER A 36 -11.21 -8.08 -14.21
N TRP A 37 -10.86 -8.52 -13.00
CA TRP A 37 -10.87 -7.68 -11.81
C TRP A 37 -9.84 -6.55 -11.91
N ILE A 38 -8.59 -6.84 -12.28
CA ILE A 38 -7.55 -5.80 -12.43
C ILE A 38 -7.96 -4.77 -13.48
N ARG A 39 -8.49 -5.20 -14.64
CA ARG A 39 -8.99 -4.31 -15.70
C ARG A 39 -10.13 -3.41 -15.24
N ARG A 40 -11.01 -3.91 -14.37
CA ARG A 40 -12.12 -3.14 -13.82
C ARG A 40 -11.67 -2.09 -12.81
N MET A 41 -10.64 -2.40 -12.02
CA MET A 41 -10.14 -1.52 -10.96
C MET A 41 -9.26 -0.38 -11.51
N GLU A 42 -8.49 -0.67 -12.56
CA GLU A 42 -7.51 0.27 -13.09
C GLU A 42 -8.11 1.42 -13.89
N THR A 43 -7.39 2.55 -13.91
CA THR A 43 -7.88 3.82 -14.49
C THR A 43 -7.65 3.93 -16.00
N SER A 44 -6.89 3.01 -16.59
CA SER A 44 -6.65 2.95 -18.03
C SER A 44 -6.22 1.54 -18.45
N GLN A 45 -6.36 1.24 -19.75
CA GLN A 45 -5.90 -0.03 -20.32
C GLN A 45 -4.40 -0.25 -20.09
N THR A 46 -3.56 0.78 -20.33
CA THR A 46 -2.12 0.71 -20.12
C THR A 46 -1.76 0.41 -18.66
N ASN A 47 -2.47 1.02 -17.71
CA ASN A 47 -2.25 0.77 -16.29
C ASN A 47 -2.67 -0.65 -15.89
N ALA A 48 -3.80 -1.13 -16.42
CA ALA A 48 -4.23 -2.51 -16.24
C ALA A 48 -3.21 -3.51 -16.79
N ASP A 49 -2.70 -3.28 -17.99
CA ASP A 49 -1.73 -4.18 -18.63
C ASP A 49 -0.42 -4.27 -17.83
N ARG A 50 0.05 -3.16 -17.25
CA ARG A 50 1.22 -3.12 -16.36
C ARG A 50 1.01 -3.94 -15.08
N ALA A 51 -0.11 -3.72 -14.38
CA ALA A 51 -0.43 -4.48 -13.18
C ALA A 51 -0.63 -5.99 -13.46
N ILE A 52 -1.28 -6.33 -14.59
CA ILE A 52 -1.45 -7.72 -15.04
C ILE A 52 -0.10 -8.37 -15.35
N ALA A 53 0.82 -7.65 -15.99
CA ALA A 53 2.15 -8.16 -16.31
C ALA A 53 2.90 -8.54 -15.03
N LEU A 54 2.91 -7.67 -14.01
CA LEU A 54 3.54 -7.96 -12.72
C LEU A 54 2.85 -9.12 -11.99
N TRP A 55 1.52 -9.12 -11.94
CA TRP A 55 0.73 -10.19 -11.34
C TRP A 55 1.03 -11.56 -11.96
N ARG A 56 1.02 -11.65 -13.30
CA ARG A 56 1.36 -12.88 -14.03
C ARG A 56 2.79 -13.32 -13.74
N LYS A 57 3.75 -12.38 -13.68
CA LYS A 57 5.15 -12.66 -13.32
C LYS A 57 5.26 -13.27 -11.93
N HIS A 58 4.61 -12.69 -10.92
CA HIS A 58 4.64 -13.22 -9.55
C HIS A 58 3.90 -14.55 -9.41
N LYS A 59 2.77 -14.74 -10.10
CA LYS A 59 2.10 -16.05 -10.19
C LYS A 59 3.01 -17.12 -10.80
N ALA A 60 3.69 -16.82 -11.89
CA ALA A 60 4.62 -17.75 -12.54
C ALA A 60 5.82 -18.08 -11.64
N ALA A 61 6.21 -17.16 -10.74
CA ALA A 61 7.22 -17.38 -9.71
C ALA A 61 6.70 -18.14 -8.47
N GLY A 62 5.48 -18.69 -8.50
CA GLY A 62 4.90 -19.47 -7.40
C GLY A 62 4.24 -18.65 -6.29
N LYS A 63 4.13 -17.32 -6.44
CA LYS A 63 3.58 -16.44 -5.40
C LYS A 63 2.05 -16.28 -5.45
N GLY A 64 1.39 -16.95 -6.40
CA GLY A 64 -0.05 -16.76 -6.66
C GLY A 64 -0.98 -17.07 -5.49
N GLU A 65 -0.53 -17.87 -4.53
CA GLU A 65 -1.30 -18.25 -3.34
C GLU A 65 -1.17 -17.25 -2.19
N VAL A 66 -0.11 -16.44 -2.19
CA VAL A 66 0.27 -15.57 -1.06
C VAL A 66 0.21 -14.08 -1.40
N LEU A 67 0.41 -13.72 -2.66
CA LEU A 67 0.37 -12.32 -3.09
C LEU A 67 -1.01 -11.71 -2.85
N ARG A 68 -1.02 -10.44 -2.47
CA ARG A 68 -2.22 -9.61 -2.34
C ARG A 68 -2.13 -8.40 -3.26
N ALA A 69 -3.25 -7.72 -3.47
CA ALA A 69 -3.31 -6.47 -4.21
C ALA A 69 -3.63 -5.31 -3.29
N PHE A 70 -2.88 -4.22 -3.41
CA PHE A 70 -3.05 -3.01 -2.58
C PHE A 70 -2.95 -1.75 -3.43
N ASP A 71 -3.60 -0.67 -2.99
CA ASP A 71 -3.12 0.69 -3.27
C ASP A 71 -2.32 1.24 -2.07
N CYS A 72 -1.81 2.46 -2.18
CA CYS A 72 -0.94 3.04 -1.15
C CYS A 72 -1.60 3.11 0.25
N SER A 73 -2.84 3.58 0.34
CA SER A 73 -3.59 3.61 1.60
C SER A 73 -4.12 2.24 1.98
N GLY A 74 -4.51 1.43 1.00
CA GLY A 74 -5.04 0.09 1.17
C GLY A 74 -4.05 -0.87 1.81
N LEU A 75 -2.74 -0.72 1.54
CA LEU A 75 -1.68 -1.48 2.22
C LEU A 75 -1.75 -1.28 3.74
N ILE A 76 -1.91 -0.02 4.18
CA ILE A 76 -1.94 0.35 5.60
C ILE A 76 -3.30 0.00 6.21
N LEU A 77 -4.39 0.34 5.51
CA LEU A 77 -5.75 0.14 6.00
C LEU A 77 -6.13 -1.32 6.08
N TYR A 78 -5.61 -2.18 5.21
CA TYR A 78 -5.85 -3.61 5.36
C TYR A 78 -5.41 -4.11 6.74
N PHE A 79 -4.24 -3.68 7.22
CA PHE A 79 -3.80 -4.02 8.56
C PHE A 79 -4.65 -3.33 9.64
N LEU A 80 -4.75 -2.00 9.60
CA LEU A 80 -5.38 -1.21 10.68
C LEU A 80 -6.88 -1.47 10.80
N GLN A 81 -7.59 -1.61 9.68
CA GLN A 81 -9.03 -1.83 9.64
C GLN A 81 -9.36 -3.32 9.66
N ASN A 82 -8.85 -4.10 8.70
CA ASN A 82 -9.32 -5.46 8.46
C ASN A 82 -8.67 -6.49 9.39
N GLN A 83 -7.39 -6.31 9.74
CA GLN A 83 -6.70 -7.25 10.65
C GLN A 83 -6.81 -6.87 12.12
N LYS A 84 -6.81 -5.57 12.44
CA LYS A 84 -6.77 -5.09 13.84
C LYS A 84 -8.00 -4.34 14.33
N GLY A 85 -8.87 -3.87 13.44
CA GLY A 85 -10.07 -3.10 13.83
C GLY A 85 -9.79 -1.79 14.57
N ILE A 86 -8.59 -1.21 14.39
CA ILE A 86 -8.15 0.05 15.03
C ILE A 86 -8.84 1.24 14.39
N ILE A 87 -8.99 1.21 13.05
CA ILE A 87 -9.75 2.20 12.30
C ILE A 87 -11.01 1.52 11.76
N GLY A 88 -12.18 2.06 12.11
CA GLY A 88 -13.48 1.46 11.75
C GLY A 88 -13.98 1.77 10.34
N TYR A 89 -13.22 2.49 9.52
CA TYR A 89 -13.64 2.95 8.21
C TYR A 89 -12.47 3.03 7.22
N ASP A 90 -12.80 3.00 5.93
CA ASP A 90 -11.83 3.17 4.86
C ASP A 90 -11.49 4.66 4.62
N THR A 91 -10.24 4.95 4.28
CA THR A 91 -9.79 6.31 3.99
C THR A 91 -8.58 6.36 3.07
N THR A 92 -8.36 7.54 2.49
CA THR A 92 -7.28 7.79 1.53
C THR A 92 -5.96 8.12 2.22
N ALA A 93 -4.86 8.20 1.46
CA ALA A 93 -3.60 8.77 1.95
C ALA A 93 -3.78 10.16 2.61
N ASN A 94 -4.65 11.01 2.07
CA ASN A 94 -4.96 12.30 2.68
C ASN A 94 -5.76 12.18 3.98
N GLY A 95 -6.65 11.19 4.07
CA GLY A 95 -7.37 10.87 5.31
C GLY A 95 -6.42 10.41 6.40
N LEU A 96 -5.54 9.45 6.09
CA LEU A 96 -4.48 8.99 7.00
C LEU A 96 -3.60 10.14 7.49
N LYS A 97 -3.20 11.04 6.58
CA LYS A 97 -2.45 12.26 6.95
C LYS A 97 -3.23 13.15 7.92
N GLY A 98 -4.55 13.28 7.76
CA GLY A 98 -5.41 14.06 8.66
C GLY A 98 -5.56 13.46 10.06
N LEU A 99 -5.41 12.13 10.18
CA LEU A 99 -5.41 11.40 11.45
C LEU A 99 -4.05 11.39 12.15
N SER A 100 -2.99 11.82 11.45
CA SER A 100 -1.61 11.73 11.92
C SER A 100 -1.15 13.03 12.58
N GLN A 101 -0.26 12.94 13.57
CA GLN A 101 0.48 14.09 14.07
C GLN A 101 1.66 14.40 13.14
N LYS A 102 1.84 15.68 12.78
CA LYS A 102 3.01 16.10 12.00
C LYS A 102 4.26 16.13 12.90
N ILE A 103 5.31 15.47 12.45
CA ILE A 103 6.64 15.45 13.10
C ILE A 103 7.75 15.87 12.12
N GLY A 104 8.93 16.19 12.65
CA GLY A 104 10.13 16.45 11.86
C GLY A 104 10.79 15.18 11.31
N LYS A 105 11.58 15.30 10.24
CA LYS A 105 12.24 14.15 9.57
C LYS A 105 13.27 13.46 10.48
N GLU A 106 13.88 14.24 11.36
CA GLU A 106 14.81 13.80 12.39
C GLU A 106 14.13 12.93 13.46
N GLN A 107 12.82 13.08 13.64
CA GLN A 107 12.04 12.35 14.65
C GLN A 107 11.41 11.05 14.14
N LEU A 108 11.57 10.74 12.84
CA LEU A 108 10.98 9.54 12.24
C LEU A 108 11.47 8.27 12.93
N LEU A 109 10.52 7.42 13.28
CA LEU A 109 10.69 6.09 13.87
C LEU A 109 9.98 5.02 13.00
N PRO A 110 10.37 3.75 13.13
CA PRO A 110 9.62 2.65 12.54
C PRO A 110 8.14 2.68 12.93
N GLY A 111 7.27 2.58 11.92
CA GLY A 111 5.81 2.70 12.04
C GLY A 111 5.25 4.06 11.62
N ASP A 112 6.09 5.10 11.51
CA ASP A 112 5.63 6.42 11.11
C ASP A 112 5.23 6.46 9.63
N PHE A 113 4.14 7.18 9.35
CA PHE A 113 3.68 7.40 7.99
C PHE A 113 4.40 8.57 7.33
N VAL A 114 4.86 8.33 6.11
CA VAL A 114 5.43 9.37 5.23
C VAL A 114 4.51 9.58 4.05
N PHE A 115 4.35 10.85 3.65
CA PHE A 115 3.35 11.24 2.65
C PHE A 115 3.98 12.03 1.51
N ARG A 116 3.59 11.72 0.27
CA ARG A 116 3.83 12.64 -0.86
C ARG A 116 2.63 13.56 -1.01
N VAL A 117 2.89 14.87 -1.09
CA VAL A 117 1.86 15.90 -1.16
C VAL A 117 2.01 16.74 -2.42
N TYR A 118 0.88 17.26 -2.92
CA TYR A 118 0.93 18.26 -3.98
C TYR A 118 1.61 19.53 -3.46
N THR A 119 2.60 20.04 -4.20
CA THR A 119 3.37 21.23 -3.81
C THR A 119 2.81 22.52 -4.39
N SER A 120 1.93 22.43 -5.39
CA SER A 120 1.31 23.56 -6.09
C SER A 120 -0.14 23.26 -6.50
N GLY A 121 -0.83 24.28 -7.03
CA GLY A 121 -2.21 24.18 -7.50
C GLY A 121 -3.27 24.11 -6.40
N ALA A 122 -4.53 23.89 -6.80
CA ALA A 122 -5.69 23.89 -5.89
C ALA A 122 -5.65 22.77 -4.83
N ASN A 123 -4.83 21.73 -5.02
CA ASN A 123 -4.68 20.61 -4.10
C ASN A 123 -3.42 20.71 -3.21
N LYS A 124 -2.72 21.86 -3.20
CA LYS A 124 -1.50 22.06 -2.42
C LYS A 124 -1.67 21.59 -0.96
N GLY A 125 -0.75 20.73 -0.51
CA GLY A 125 -0.73 20.17 0.84
C GLY A 125 -1.60 18.92 1.06
N LYS A 126 -2.44 18.53 0.08
CA LYS A 126 -3.14 17.24 0.12
C LYS A 126 -2.17 16.11 -0.21
N ALA A 127 -2.26 15.01 0.54
CA ALA A 127 -1.47 13.82 0.26
C ALA A 127 -2.10 13.00 -0.87
N TYR A 128 -1.28 12.52 -1.79
CA TYR A 128 -1.69 11.64 -2.88
C TYR A 128 -1.02 10.26 -2.82
N HIS A 129 -0.07 10.08 -1.90
CA HIS A 129 0.62 8.81 -1.67
C HIS A 129 1.07 8.72 -0.21
N VAL A 130 1.16 7.50 0.30
CA VAL A 130 1.62 7.19 1.65
C VAL A 130 2.50 5.93 1.64
N GLY A 131 3.53 5.96 2.48
CA GLY A 131 4.37 4.81 2.82
C GLY A 131 4.63 4.78 4.33
N VAL A 132 5.31 3.74 4.80
CA VAL A 132 5.62 3.54 6.21
C VAL A 132 7.12 3.38 6.40
N VAL A 133 7.70 4.08 7.36
CA VAL A 133 9.08 3.87 7.79
C VAL A 133 9.19 2.52 8.49
N VAL A 134 10.11 1.66 8.10
CA VAL A 134 10.19 0.28 8.63
C VAL A 134 11.42 -0.03 9.48
N ASP A 135 12.44 0.83 9.46
CA ASP A 135 13.67 0.65 10.21
C ASP A 135 14.33 1.99 10.62
N ALA A 136 15.42 1.88 11.38
CA ALA A 136 16.17 3.03 11.90
C ALA A 136 16.90 3.81 10.80
N GLU A 137 17.23 3.14 9.70
CA GLU A 137 17.82 3.69 8.48
C GLU A 137 16.81 4.51 7.65
N LYS A 138 15.54 4.51 8.08
CA LYS A 138 14.43 5.26 7.47
C LYS A 138 14.06 4.72 6.08
N ASN A 139 14.25 3.42 5.86
CA ASN A 139 13.69 2.75 4.69
C ASN A 139 12.17 2.78 4.77
N VAL A 140 11.54 2.80 3.60
CA VAL A 140 10.09 2.96 3.46
C VAL A 140 9.53 1.80 2.65
N ILE A 141 8.49 1.16 3.17
CA ILE A 141 7.64 0.25 2.41
C ILE A 141 6.36 0.99 2.02
N GLU A 142 6.03 0.96 0.73
CA GLU A 142 4.85 1.60 0.15
C GLU A 142 4.31 0.72 -0.98
N ALA A 143 2.99 0.74 -1.24
CA ALA A 143 2.48 0.17 -2.50
C ALA A 143 2.88 1.11 -3.65
N LYS A 144 4.11 0.92 -4.14
CA LYS A 144 4.87 1.87 -4.96
C LYS A 144 4.25 2.13 -6.33
N GLY A 145 3.74 1.09 -6.99
CA GLY A 145 3.10 1.26 -8.29
C GLY A 145 3.01 -0.02 -9.11
N ARG A 146 2.39 0.10 -10.29
CA ARG A 146 1.95 -1.05 -11.11
C ARG A 146 3.08 -1.96 -11.60
N ASP A 147 4.28 -1.40 -11.80
CA ASP A 147 5.45 -2.16 -12.29
C ASP A 147 6.28 -2.76 -11.14
N ASP A 148 6.17 -2.20 -9.94
CA ASP A 148 6.99 -2.56 -8.78
C ASP A 148 6.23 -3.42 -7.76
N GLY A 149 4.94 -3.17 -7.57
CA GLY A 149 4.13 -3.77 -6.51
C GLY A 149 4.24 -2.99 -5.20
N VAL A 150 4.34 -3.74 -4.11
CA VAL A 150 4.74 -3.25 -2.78
C VAL A 150 6.25 -3.36 -2.62
#